data_AF-A0A4Y7Q0N2-F1
#
_entry.id   AF-A0A4Y7Q0N2-F1
#
_cell.length_a   1.000
_cell.length_b   1.000
_cell.length_c   1.000
_cell.angle_alpha   90.00
_cell.angle_beta   90.00
_cell.angle_gamma   90.00
#
_symmetry.space_group_name_H-M   'P 1'
#
loop_
_entity.id
_entity.type
_entity.pdbx_description
1 polymer ?
#
loop_
_entity_poly.entity_id
_entity_poly.type
_entity_poly.pdbx_seq_one_letter_code
_entity_poly.pdbx_strand_id
1 'polypeptide(L)'
;MGGIAIAFVGFPIDMKKVHTYMTSHGLGPANPFPSDVIKKLLRKLEEETSITMYLADIEDSEGKSVNYLCHYVNYGSAWIQDYDTLAHIAAETPEKFHPVVQTLGRDGTSIKKMSAANAHLYKTK
;
A
#
# COMPACT_ATOMS: atom_id res chain seq x y z
N MET A 1 -10.35 17.03 -7.83
CA MET A 1 -9.18 16.40 -8.47
C MET A 1 -9.49 14.92 -8.52
N GLY A 2 -9.45 14.31 -9.71
CA GLY A 2 -9.91 12.92 -9.90
C GLY A 2 -8.79 11.93 -9.58
N GLY A 3 -9.06 10.95 -8.71
CA GLY A 3 -8.18 9.80 -8.56
C GLY A 3 -8.48 8.74 -9.61
N ILE A 4 -7.79 7.61 -9.51
CA ILE A 4 -7.73 6.61 -10.58
C ILE A 4 -8.37 5.30 -10.13
N ALA A 5 -9.02 4.62 -11.07
CA ALA A 5 -9.50 3.26 -10.89
C ALA A 5 -8.32 2.28 -10.82
N ILE A 6 -8.26 1.50 -9.73
CA ILE A 6 -7.23 0.48 -9.50
C ILE A 6 -7.79 -0.84 -9.01
N ALA A 7 -7.01 -1.89 -9.23
CA ALA A 7 -7.05 -3.12 -8.47
C ALA A 7 -5.66 -3.41 -7.91
N PHE A 8 -5.58 -3.93 -6.69
CA PHE A 8 -4.32 -4.05 -5.97
C PHE A 8 -4.29 -5.25 -5.02
N VAL A 9 -3.06 -5.65 -4.68
CA VAL A 9 -2.77 -6.60 -3.60
C VAL A 9 -1.95 -5.88 -2.54
N GLY A 10 -2.49 -5.78 -1.34
CA GLY A 10 -1.90 -4.96 -0.28
C GLY A 10 -2.63 -5.10 1.05
N PHE A 11 -2.32 -4.20 1.98
CA PHE A 11 -2.92 -4.23 3.31
C PHE A 11 -3.09 -2.81 3.87
N PRO A 12 -4.13 -2.55 4.69
CA PRO A 12 -4.32 -1.26 5.34
C PRO A 12 -3.21 -1.03 6.37
N ILE A 13 -2.56 0.13 6.31
CA ILE A 13 -1.51 0.49 7.25
C ILE A 13 -2.06 1.02 8.57
N ASP A 14 -1.30 0.81 9.64
CA ASP A 14 -1.44 1.52 10.90
C ASP A 14 -0.48 2.71 10.92
N MET A 15 -1.04 3.92 10.88
CA MET A 15 -0.24 5.15 10.86
C MET A 15 0.67 5.30 12.09
N LYS A 16 0.30 4.74 13.25
CA LYS A 16 1.17 4.78 14.43
C LYS A 16 2.41 3.92 14.20
N LYS A 17 2.23 2.70 13.66
CA LYS A 17 3.34 1.80 13.34
C LYS A 17 4.23 2.36 12.24
N VAL A 18 3.63 2.97 11.22
CA VAL A 18 4.39 3.67 10.17
C VAL A 18 5.21 4.82 10.74
N HIS A 19 4.63 5.62 11.64
CA HIS A 19 5.36 6.70 12.31
C HIS A 19 6.53 6.16 13.15
N THR A 20 6.32 5.09 13.91
CA THR A 20 7.37 4.44 14.69
C THR A 20 8.48 3.90 13.79
N TYR A 21 8.14 3.19 12.71
CA TYR A 21 9.10 2.66 11.74
C TYR A 21 9.91 3.79 11.07
N MET A 22 9.24 4.84 10.63
CA MET A 22 9.91 5.99 10.02
C MET A 22 10.89 6.68 10.97
N THR A 23 10.50 6.81 12.24
CA THR A 23 11.34 7.43 13.28
C THR A 23 12.55 6.55 13.59
N SER A 24 12.36 5.24 13.76
CA SER A 24 13.46 4.32 14.07
C SER A 24 14.49 4.19 12.94
N HIS A 25 14.07 4.41 11.69
CA HIS A 25 14.94 4.37 10.50
C HIS A 25 15.45 5.76 10.07
N GLY A 26 15.20 6.82 10.85
CA GLY A 26 15.69 8.17 10.54
C GLY A 26 15.11 8.79 9.26
N LEU A 27 13.91 8.36 8.83
CA LEU A 27 13.27 8.81 7.59
C LEU A 27 12.51 10.15 7.75
N GLY A 28 12.38 10.64 8.99
CA GLY A 28 11.60 11.82 9.37
C GLY A 28 10.23 11.47 9.93
N PRO A 29 9.48 12.45 10.45
CA PRO A 29 8.15 12.20 11.00
C PRO A 29 7.15 11.91 9.87
N ALA A 30 6.28 10.92 10.10
CA ALA A 30 5.15 10.59 9.23
C ALA A 30 3.97 11.58 9.33
N ASN A 31 4.11 12.68 10.08
CA ASN A 31 3.06 13.69 10.22
C ASN A 31 3.63 15.11 10.05
N PRO A 32 3.22 15.86 9.01
CA PRO A 32 2.33 15.43 7.92
C PRO A 32 2.93 14.26 7.13
N PHE A 33 2.13 13.60 6.28
CA PHE A 33 2.56 12.51 5.40
C PHE A 33 2.78 13.04 3.97
N PRO A 34 3.72 13.99 3.72
CA PRO A 34 3.89 14.59 2.42
C PRO A 34 4.43 13.55 1.43
N SER A 35 4.21 13.80 0.14
CA SER A 35 4.64 12.91 -0.96
C SER A 35 6.12 12.49 -0.88
N ASP A 36 7.01 13.36 -0.41
CA ASP A 36 8.44 13.05 -0.28
C ASP A 36 8.74 12.08 0.88
N VAL A 37 7.99 12.19 1.97
CA VAL A 37 8.05 11.25 3.10
C VAL A 37 7.54 9.88 2.66
N ILE A 38 6.44 9.85 1.91
CA ILE A 38 5.90 8.61 1.33
C ILE A 38 6.95 7.95 0.42
N LYS A 39 7.60 8.72 -0.46
CA LYS A 39 8.67 8.20 -1.33
C LYS A 39 9.85 7.62 -0.55
N LYS A 40 10.26 8.26 0.56
CA LYS A 40 11.32 7.74 1.43
C LYS A 40 10.92 6.42 2.09
N LEU A 41 9.70 6.33 2.60
CA LEU A 41 9.15 5.11 3.19
C LEU A 41 9.13 3.98 2.14
N LEU A 42 8.52 4.23 0.98
CA LEU A 42 8.42 3.23 -0.09
C LEU A 42 9.82 2.76 -0.50
N ARG A 43 10.74 3.69 -0.78
CA ARG A 43 12.11 3.36 -1.17
C ARG A 43 12.82 2.49 -0.13
N LYS A 44 12.70 2.81 1.15
CA LYS A 44 13.31 2.02 2.23
C LYS A 44 12.77 0.59 2.24
N LEU A 45 11.45 0.42 2.08
CA LEU A 45 10.82 -0.89 2.01
C LEU A 45 11.22 -1.67 0.75
N GLU A 46 11.33 -0.99 -0.39
CA GLU A 46 11.84 -1.60 -1.64
C GLU A 46 13.29 -2.08 -1.46
N GLU A 47 14.14 -1.30 -0.78
CA GLU A 47 15.53 -1.67 -0.48
C GLU A 47 15.62 -2.89 0.45
N GLU A 48 14.75 -2.99 1.47
CA GLU A 48 14.75 -4.10 2.44
C GLU A 48 14.17 -5.39 1.87
N THR A 49 13.14 -5.27 1.04
CA THR A 49 12.40 -6.43 0.54
C THR A 49 12.79 -6.84 -0.88
N SER A 50 13.39 -5.93 -1.64
CA SER A 50 13.58 -6.07 -3.10
C SER A 50 12.24 -6.23 -3.86
N ILE A 51 11.14 -5.75 -3.29
CA ILE A 51 9.80 -5.75 -3.89
C ILE A 51 9.46 -4.32 -4.28
N THR A 52 8.79 -4.10 -5.41
CA THR A 52 8.23 -2.79 -5.76
C THR A 52 7.05 -2.45 -4.87
N MET A 53 7.03 -1.24 -4.32
CA MET A 53 6.05 -0.85 -3.31
C MET A 53 5.26 0.38 -3.74
N TYR A 54 3.96 0.34 -3.46
CA TYR A 54 3.02 1.41 -3.74
C TYR A 54 2.25 1.77 -2.48
N LEU A 55 1.87 3.04 -2.36
CA LEU A 55 0.87 3.47 -1.39
C LEU A 55 -0.36 3.92 -2.15
N ALA A 56 -1.52 3.36 -1.82
CA ALA A 56 -2.81 3.76 -2.33
C ALA A 56 -3.60 4.44 -1.21
N ASP A 57 -3.95 5.71 -1.41
CA ASP A 57 -4.92 6.42 -0.59
C ASP A 57 -6.30 6.27 -1.25
N ILE A 58 -7.20 5.56 -0.56
CA ILE A 58 -8.51 5.19 -1.06
C ILE A 58 -9.56 5.84 -0.16
N GLU A 59 -10.41 6.65 -0.76
CA GLU A 59 -11.56 7.24 -0.09
C GLU A 59 -12.71 6.22 -0.04
N ASP A 60 -13.23 5.94 1.15
CA ASP A 60 -14.40 5.09 1.32
C ASP A 60 -15.72 5.84 1.03
N SER A 61 -16.85 5.13 1.07
CA SER A 61 -18.17 5.71 0.82
C SER A 61 -18.60 6.78 1.85
N GLU A 62 -17.89 6.87 2.98
CA GLU A 62 -18.13 7.88 4.02
C GLU A 62 -17.20 9.09 3.89
N GLY A 63 -16.37 9.15 2.83
CA GLY A 63 -15.39 10.21 2.61
C GLY A 63 -14.13 10.08 3.49
N LYS A 64 -13.89 8.91 4.10
CA LYS A 64 -12.68 8.67 4.90
C LYS A 64 -11.60 8.05 4.02
N SER A 65 -10.44 8.70 4.00
CA SER A 65 -9.23 8.16 3.39
C SER A 65 -8.64 7.01 4.20
N VAL A 66 -8.39 5.89 3.53
CA VAL A 66 -7.67 4.74 4.07
C VAL A 66 -6.44 4.48 3.22
N ASN A 67 -5.28 4.47 3.86
CA ASN A 67 -4.01 4.18 3.22
C ASN A 67 -3.75 2.67 3.18
N TYR A 68 -3.42 2.16 1.99
CA TYR A 68 -3.02 0.79 1.74
C TYR A 68 -1.60 0.75 1.20
N LEU A 69 -0.78 -0.12 1.78
CA LEU A 69 0.54 -0.44 1.24
C LEU A 69 0.41 -1.68 0.36
N CYS A 70 0.86 -1.58 -0.89
CA CYS A 70 0.63 -2.57 -1.93
C CYS A 70 1.95 -2.99 -2.56
N HIS A 71 2.08 -4.27 -2.91
CA HIS A 71 3.19 -4.76 -3.75
C HIS A 71 2.80 -4.88 -5.23
N TYR A 72 1.50 -4.88 -5.50
CA TYR A 72 0.94 -4.97 -6.84
C TYR A 72 -0.20 -3.97 -7.01
N VAL A 73 -0.21 -3.27 -8.15
CA VAL A 73 -1.26 -2.34 -8.56
C VAL A 73 -1.46 -2.45 -10.06
N ASN A 74 -2.71 -2.60 -10.49
CA ASN A 74 -3.11 -2.54 -11.89
C ASN A 74 -3.97 -1.29 -12.15
N TYR A 75 -3.65 -0.58 -13.23
CA TYR A 75 -4.27 0.67 -13.63
C TYR A 75 -5.44 0.42 -14.59
N GLY A 76 -6.52 1.21 -14.48
CA GLY A 76 -7.59 1.24 -15.49
C GLY A 76 -8.60 0.10 -15.39
N SER A 77 -8.47 -0.77 -14.39
CA SER A 77 -9.37 -1.89 -14.14
C SER A 77 -9.87 -1.87 -12.69
N ALA A 78 -10.75 -0.92 -12.33
CA ALA A 78 -11.51 -1.01 -11.06
C ALA A 78 -12.37 -2.30 -10.99
N TRP A 79 -12.51 -2.97 -12.13
CA TRP A 79 -13.18 -4.24 -12.32
C TRP A 79 -12.18 -5.24 -12.89
N ILE A 80 -11.15 -5.63 -12.13
CA ILE A 80 -10.59 -6.96 -12.37
C ILE A 80 -11.68 -7.95 -11.93
N GLN A 81 -12.61 -8.24 -12.84
CA GLN A 81 -13.64 -9.27 -12.65
C GLN A 81 -13.03 -10.67 -12.59
N ASP A 82 -11.77 -10.80 -13.01
CA ASP A 82 -11.10 -12.09 -13.04
C ASP A 82 -10.46 -12.38 -11.69
N TYR A 83 -11.28 -12.97 -10.81
CA TYR A 83 -10.84 -13.52 -9.51
C TYR A 83 -9.60 -14.39 -9.66
N ASP A 84 -9.43 -15.06 -10.81
CA ASP A 84 -8.29 -15.95 -11.10
C ASP A 84 -6.99 -15.18 -11.31
N THR A 85 -7.05 -14.03 -11.99
CA THR A 85 -5.88 -13.15 -12.17
C THR A 85 -5.41 -12.61 -10.82
N LEU A 86 -6.32 -12.08 -9.99
CA LEU A 86 -5.96 -11.62 -8.64
C LEU A 86 -5.57 -12.77 -7.71
N ALA A 87 -6.12 -13.98 -7.88
CA ALA A 87 -5.73 -15.15 -7.12
C ALA A 87 -4.31 -15.61 -7.46
N HIS A 88 -3.93 -15.62 -8.74
CA HIS A 88 -2.55 -15.87 -9.17
C HIS A 88 -1.58 -14.85 -8.56
N ILE A 89 -1.88 -13.56 -8.70
CA ILE A 89 -1.01 -12.50 -8.17
C ILE A 89 -0.89 -12.57 -6.64
N ALA A 90 -1.98 -12.91 -5.95
CA ALA A 90 -1.92 -13.08 -4.49
C ALA A 90 -1.15 -14.34 -4.09
N ALA A 91 -1.26 -15.44 -4.85
CA ALA A 91 -0.44 -16.64 -4.64
C ALA A 91 1.05 -16.37 -4.89
N GLU A 92 1.36 -15.44 -5.79
CA GLU A 92 2.71 -14.96 -6.07
C GLU A 92 3.15 -13.81 -5.15
N THR A 93 2.40 -13.51 -4.09
CA THR A 93 2.82 -12.48 -3.12
C THR A 93 4.19 -12.88 -2.55
N PRO A 94 5.23 -12.05 -2.72
CA PRO A 94 6.57 -12.45 -2.28
C PRO A 94 6.60 -12.69 -0.77
N GLU A 95 7.27 -13.75 -0.31
CA GLU A 95 7.35 -14.08 1.13
C GLU A 95 7.86 -12.90 1.97
N LYS A 96 8.79 -12.10 1.40
CA LYS A 96 9.34 -10.89 2.02
C LYS A 96 8.32 -9.78 2.26
N PHE A 97 7.11 -9.86 1.68
CA PHE A 97 6.02 -8.94 1.95
C PHE A 97 5.33 -9.21 3.29
N HIS A 98 5.31 -10.46 3.77
CA HIS A 98 4.65 -10.82 5.02
C HIS A 98 5.23 -10.11 6.26
N PRO A 99 6.56 -10.01 6.43
CA PRO A 99 7.15 -9.21 7.52
C PRO A 99 6.73 -7.74 7.48
N VAL A 100 6.52 -7.17 6.29
CA VAL A 100 6.07 -5.78 6.13
C VAL A 100 4.63 -5.63 6.65
N VAL A 101 3.76 -6.60 6.37
CA VAL A 101 2.37 -6.64 6.88
C VAL A 101 2.37 -6.66 8.41
N GLN A 102 3.23 -7.49 9.02
CA GLN A 102 3.32 -7.59 10.48
C GLN A 102 3.87 -6.29 11.11
N THR A 103 4.81 -5.64 10.43
CA THR A 103 5.48 -4.43 10.93
C THR A 103 4.61 -3.19 10.80
N LEU A 104 3.91 -3.02 9.69
CA LEU A 104 3.21 -1.77 9.35
C LEU A 104 1.68 -1.89 9.31
N GLY A 105 1.14 -3.11 9.30
CA GLY A 105 -0.30 -3.36 9.24
C GLY A 105 -0.98 -3.21 10.59
N ARG A 106 -2.29 -2.97 10.58
CA ARG A 106 -3.10 -3.00 11.82
C ARG A 106 -3.08 -4.41 12.42
N ASP A 107 -3.28 -4.54 13.72
CA ASP A 107 -3.30 -5.86 14.37
C ASP A 107 -4.38 -6.75 13.76
N GLY A 108 -4.02 -8.00 13.45
CA GLY A 108 -4.89 -8.95 12.76
C GLY A 108 -5.11 -8.65 11.26
N THR A 109 -4.38 -7.69 10.68
CA THR A 109 -4.47 -7.42 9.24
C THR A 109 -3.82 -8.55 8.43
N SER A 110 -4.51 -8.96 7.38
CA SER A 110 -4.00 -9.84 6.33
C SER A 110 -3.86 -9.09 5.01
N ILE A 111 -3.10 -9.70 4.10
CA ILE A 111 -3.00 -9.25 2.71
C ILE A 111 -4.39 -9.42 2.05
N LYS A 112 -4.86 -8.36 1.41
CA LYS A 112 -6.15 -8.29 0.73
C LYS A 112 -5.96 -8.07 -0.77
N LYS A 113 -6.92 -8.61 -1.52
CA LYS A 113 -7.15 -8.33 -2.94
C LYS A 113 -8.35 -7.41 -3.02
N MET A 114 -8.17 -6.22 -3.58
CA MET A 114 -9.23 -5.21 -3.60
C MET A 114 -9.20 -4.42 -4.90
N SER A 115 -10.32 -3.77 -5.21
CA SER A 115 -10.37 -2.73 -6.22
C SER A 115 -10.99 -1.47 -5.64
N ALA A 116 -10.58 -0.33 -6.19
CA ALA A 116 -11.10 0.98 -5.84
C ALA A 116 -11.38 1.75 -7.12
N ALA A 117 -12.56 2.34 -7.22
CA ALA A 117 -12.93 3.19 -8.35
C ALA A 117 -12.19 4.52 -8.36
N ASN A 118 -11.72 4.96 -7.19
CA ASN A 118 -11.05 6.23 -7.00
C ASN A 118 -9.94 6.06 -5.95
N ALA A 119 -8.69 6.18 -6.38
CA ALA A 119 -7.52 6.11 -5.52
C ALA A 119 -6.45 7.13 -5.94
N HIS A 120 -5.78 7.72 -4.96
CA HIS A 120 -4.53 8.45 -5.17
C HIS A 120 -3.36 7.52 -4.91
N LEU A 121 -2.42 7.47 -5.85
CA LEU A 121 -1.36 6.47 -5.85
C LEU A 121 0.01 7.11 -5.80
N TYR A 122 0.82 6.62 -4.87
CA TYR A 122 2.20 7.04 -4.66
C TYR A 122 3.14 5.88 -4.95
N LYS A 123 4.25 6.19 -5.61
CA LYS A 123 5.32 5.27 -5.99
C LYS A 123 6.67 5.99 -5.93
N THR A 124 7.77 5.24 -5.93
CA THR A 124 9.12 5.81 -5.81
C THR A 124 9.61 6.54 -7.06
N LYS A 125 9.11 6.18 -8.26
CA LYS A 125 9.45 6.80 -9.56
C LYS A 125 8.23 7.18 -10.38
#